data_AF-A0A7I7W7B5-F1
#
_entry.id   AF-A0A7I7W7B5-F1
#
_cell.length_a   1.000
_cell.length_b   1.000
_cell.length_c   1.000
_cell.angle_alpha   90.00
_cell.angle_beta   90.00
_cell.angle_gamma   90.00
#
_symmetry.space_group_name_H-M   'P 1'
#
loop_
_entity.id
_entity.type
_entity.pdbx_description
1 polymer ?
#
loop_
_entity_poly.entity_id
_entity_poly.type
_entity_poly.pdbx_seq_one_letter_code
_entity_poly.pdbx_strand_id
1 'polypeptide(L)'
;MASFELVDIDYDQTGFGELHAVPELKRQLPRTARLARRFAGPDRDDYFSAIFTHPVKYHPSDQFDWDRTQPEFAATDDAGQFLWVPAIVIASLQAGTQIHARMKNFPVYVAYIIDNTAGLDDQLDFAKCDSIGWGAITAVDDPPDVESRSG
;
A
#
# COMPACT_ATOMS: atom_id res chain seq x y z
N MET A 1 2.76 -8.72 15.10
CA MET A 1 1.98 -8.85 13.85
C MET A 1 2.90 -8.39 12.75
N ALA A 2 3.32 -9.27 11.83
CA ALA A 2 4.54 -9.05 11.02
C ALA A 2 4.60 -7.70 10.29
N SER A 3 5.78 -7.07 10.34
CA SER A 3 6.11 -5.81 9.68
C SER A 3 7.12 -6.02 8.55
N PHE A 4 7.12 -5.10 7.58
CA PHE A 4 8.10 -5.07 6.50
C PHE A 4 8.41 -3.62 6.11
N GLU A 5 9.52 -3.42 5.44
CA GLU A 5 9.81 -2.20 4.69
C GLU A 5 9.52 -2.44 3.21
N LEU A 6 8.73 -1.54 2.60
CA LEU A 6 8.73 -1.36 1.16
C LEU A 6 10.02 -0.60 0.82
N VAL A 7 10.96 -1.27 0.14
CA VAL A 7 12.31 -0.75 -0.09
C VAL A 7 12.55 -0.32 -1.53
N ASP A 8 11.75 -0.81 -2.48
CA ASP A 8 11.78 -0.36 -3.87
C ASP A 8 10.39 -0.47 -4.50
N ILE A 9 10.20 0.31 -5.55
CA ILE A 9 9.04 0.29 -6.44
C ILE A 9 9.51 0.56 -7.86
N ASP A 10 8.93 -0.15 -8.82
CA ASP A 10 9.17 0.03 -10.24
C ASP A 10 7.88 -0.16 -11.04
N TYR A 11 7.90 0.28 -12.29
CA TYR A 11 6.74 0.26 -13.18
C TYR A 11 6.35 -1.17 -13.53
N ASP A 12 5.06 -1.47 -13.51
CA ASP A 12 4.57 -2.72 -14.09
C ASP A 12 4.82 -2.72 -15.61
N GLN A 13 5.61 -3.68 -16.08
CA GLN A 13 5.98 -3.80 -17.49
C GLN A 13 4.82 -4.21 -18.40
N THR A 14 3.68 -4.60 -17.83
CA THR A 14 2.45 -4.85 -18.57
C THR A 14 1.72 -3.56 -18.99
N GLY A 15 2.18 -2.39 -18.52
CA GLY A 15 1.55 -1.09 -18.76
C GLY A 15 0.34 -0.84 -17.84
N PHE A 16 0.17 -1.65 -16.80
CA PHE A 16 -0.88 -1.51 -15.81
C PHE A 16 -0.44 -0.58 -14.66
N GLY A 17 -1.39 0.14 -14.07
CA GLY A 17 -1.17 1.00 -12.90
C GLY A 17 -0.79 2.46 -13.19
N GLU A 18 -0.68 3.22 -12.12
CA GLU A 18 -0.48 4.67 -12.13
C GLU A 18 1.00 5.01 -12.29
N LEU A 19 1.47 5.01 -13.54
CA LEU A 19 2.87 5.27 -13.89
C LEU A 19 3.42 6.55 -13.24
N HIS A 20 2.60 7.59 -13.14
CA HIS A 20 3.00 8.86 -12.54
C HIS A 20 3.25 8.78 -11.02
N ALA A 21 2.67 7.77 -10.34
CA ALA A 21 2.80 7.57 -8.90
C ALA A 21 4.13 6.91 -8.50
N VAL A 22 4.73 6.12 -9.40
CA VAL A 22 5.98 5.38 -9.12
C VAL A 22 7.13 6.32 -8.73
N PRO A 23 7.45 7.41 -9.47
CA PRO A 23 8.50 8.35 -9.06
C PRO A 23 8.26 8.99 -7.70
N GLU A 24 7.01 9.27 -7.34
CA GLU A 24 6.66 9.88 -6.05
C GLU A 24 6.81 8.91 -4.89
N LEU A 25 6.29 7.69 -5.04
CA LEU A 25 6.47 6.65 -4.03
C LEU A 25 7.97 6.39 -3.83
N LYS A 26 8.73 6.27 -4.91
CA LYS A 26 10.19 5.99 -4.87
C LYS A 26 10.98 7.02 -4.06
N ARG A 27 10.58 8.30 -4.07
CA ARG A 27 11.18 9.37 -3.24
C ARG A 27 10.89 9.25 -1.75
N GLN A 28 9.88 8.47 -1.38
CA GLN A 28 9.43 8.29 0.00
C GLN A 28 9.94 6.99 0.61
N LEU A 29 10.53 6.09 -0.18
CA LEU A 29 11.07 4.82 0.28
C LEU A 29 12.43 5.00 1.00
N PRO A 30 12.78 4.11 1.95
CA PRO A 30 11.98 2.99 2.43
C PRO A 30 10.81 3.42 3.31
N ARG A 31 9.72 2.64 3.31
CA ARG A 31 8.57 2.83 4.20
C ARG A 31 8.20 1.57 4.95
N THR A 32 8.20 1.65 6.28
CA THR A 32 7.74 0.58 7.15
C THR A 32 6.22 0.48 7.11
N ALA A 33 5.70 -0.75 6.96
CA ALA A 33 4.30 -1.07 7.07
C ALA A 33 4.10 -2.34 7.90
N ARG A 34 2.97 -2.39 8.62
CA ARG A 34 2.53 -3.57 9.36
C ARG A 34 1.45 -4.29 8.58
N LEU A 35 1.58 -5.61 8.39
CA LEU A 35 0.49 -6.41 7.81
C LEU A 35 -0.74 -6.32 8.71
N ALA A 36 -1.90 -6.06 8.11
CA ALA A 36 -3.16 -5.87 8.82
C ALA A 36 -4.11 -7.04 8.61
N ARG A 37 -4.33 -7.48 7.37
CA ARG A 37 -5.26 -8.57 7.07
C ARG A 37 -4.93 -9.24 5.75
N ARG A 38 -5.17 -10.55 5.67
CA ARG A 38 -5.33 -11.27 4.41
C ARG A 38 -6.81 -11.28 4.02
N PHE A 39 -7.13 -10.97 2.77
CA PHE A 39 -8.48 -11.12 2.22
C PHE A 39 -8.42 -11.65 0.79
N ALA A 40 -9.51 -12.28 0.35
CA ALA A 40 -9.63 -12.73 -1.03
C ALA A 40 -9.90 -11.54 -1.95
N GLY A 41 -9.41 -11.61 -3.18
CA GLY A 41 -9.83 -10.75 -4.28
C GLY A 41 -10.65 -11.53 -5.30
N PRO A 42 -11.10 -10.88 -6.38
CA PRO A 42 -11.88 -11.52 -7.45
C PRO A 42 -11.14 -12.61 -8.22
N ASP A 43 -9.82 -12.54 -8.25
CA ASP A 43 -8.91 -13.35 -9.09
C ASP A 43 -8.00 -14.29 -8.28
N ARG A 44 -7.67 -13.96 -7.03
CA ARG A 44 -6.82 -14.76 -6.12
C ARG A 44 -7.17 -14.55 -4.64
N ASP A 45 -6.78 -15.46 -3.77
CA ASP A 45 -7.20 -15.51 -2.36
C ASP A 45 -6.15 -14.99 -1.35
N ASP A 46 -5.05 -14.44 -1.84
CA ASP A 46 -3.83 -14.13 -1.07
C ASP A 46 -3.37 -12.68 -1.25
N TYR A 47 -4.32 -11.73 -1.24
CA TYR A 47 -4.03 -10.32 -1.02
C TYR A 47 -3.82 -10.03 0.46
N PHE A 48 -2.89 -9.13 0.74
CA PHE A 48 -2.64 -8.63 2.08
C PHE A 48 -2.76 -7.12 2.10
N SER A 49 -3.52 -6.59 3.05
CA SER A 49 -3.43 -5.17 3.42
C SER A 49 -2.29 -4.95 4.40
N ALA A 50 -1.62 -3.82 4.27
CA ALA A 50 -0.62 -3.34 5.20
C ALA A 50 -0.82 -1.86 5.48
N ILE A 51 -0.57 -1.44 6.71
CA ILE A 51 -0.72 -0.05 7.16
C ILE A 51 0.68 0.52 7.36
N PHE A 52 0.99 1.62 6.69
CA PHE A 52 2.26 2.32 6.89
C PHE A 52 2.32 2.93 8.30
N THR A 53 3.51 2.89 8.90
CA THR A 53 3.77 3.60 10.16
C THR A 53 3.60 5.11 10.00
N HIS A 54 3.94 5.65 8.82
CA HIS A 54 3.67 7.02 8.41
C HIS A 54 3.06 6.99 7.01
N PRO A 55 1.92 7.67 6.76
CA PRO A 55 1.27 7.64 5.46
C PRO A 55 2.19 8.21 4.37
N VAL A 56 1.99 7.73 3.14
CA VAL A 56 2.70 8.25 1.97
C VAL A 56 1.85 9.30 1.28
N LYS A 57 2.51 10.31 0.71
CA LYS A 57 1.86 11.29 -0.15
C LYS A 57 1.61 10.68 -1.53
N TYR A 58 0.42 10.90 -2.06
CA TYR A 58 0.03 10.48 -3.41
C TYR A 58 -0.68 11.63 -4.14
N HIS A 59 -0.10 12.09 -5.24
CA HIS A 59 -0.75 12.94 -6.23
C HIS A 59 -1.39 12.07 -7.31
N PRO A 60 -2.72 11.88 -7.30
CA PRO A 60 -3.40 11.08 -8.29
C PRO A 60 -3.52 11.81 -9.63
N SER A 61 -3.96 11.09 -10.67
CA SER A 61 -4.14 11.68 -12.00
C SER A 61 -5.28 12.71 -12.02
N ASP A 62 -5.31 13.56 -13.05
CA ASP A 62 -6.40 14.53 -13.26
C ASP A 62 -7.78 13.88 -13.45
N GLN A 63 -7.85 12.56 -13.70
CA GLN A 63 -9.10 11.81 -13.85
C GLN A 63 -9.54 11.14 -12.55
N PHE A 64 -8.83 11.37 -11.44
CA PHE A 64 -9.13 10.77 -10.16
C PHE A 64 -10.46 11.26 -9.59
N ASP A 65 -11.31 10.31 -9.23
CA ASP A 65 -12.58 10.57 -8.58
C ASP A 65 -12.38 10.72 -7.07
N TRP A 66 -12.35 11.98 -6.62
CA TRP A 66 -12.16 12.35 -5.22
C TRP A 66 -13.32 11.93 -4.31
N ASP A 67 -14.51 11.68 -4.86
CA ASP A 67 -15.68 11.26 -4.07
C ASP A 67 -15.51 9.83 -3.51
N ARG A 68 -14.54 9.05 -4.03
CA ARG A 68 -14.15 7.73 -3.51
C ARG A 68 -13.34 7.80 -2.21
N THR A 69 -12.81 8.97 -1.86
CA THR A 69 -11.86 9.12 -0.74
C THR A 69 -12.51 9.72 0.49
N GLN A 70 -12.00 9.40 1.67
CA GLN A 70 -12.41 10.09 2.88
C GLN A 70 -11.70 11.47 2.96
N PRO A 71 -12.45 12.57 3.16
CA PRO A 71 -11.91 13.93 3.00
C PRO A 71 -10.81 14.28 4.01
N GLU A 72 -10.75 13.59 5.16
CA GLU A 72 -9.69 13.79 6.16
C GLU A 72 -8.28 13.39 5.68
N PHE A 73 -8.18 12.58 4.62
CA PHE A 73 -6.90 12.22 4.01
C PHE A 73 -6.53 13.12 2.84
N ALA A 74 -7.47 13.93 2.34
CA ALA A 74 -7.21 14.87 1.26
C ALA A 74 -6.53 16.14 1.79
N ALA A 75 -5.53 16.62 1.06
CA ALA A 75 -4.80 17.83 1.37
C ALA A 75 -4.33 18.54 0.09
N THR A 76 -3.66 19.67 0.23
CA THR A 76 -3.15 20.47 -0.89
C THR A 76 -1.75 20.97 -0.58
N ASP A 77 -0.88 20.95 -1.58
CA ASP A 77 0.43 21.61 -1.56
C ASP A 77 0.66 22.40 -2.87
N ASP A 78 1.89 22.85 -3.11
CA ASP A 78 2.24 23.65 -4.29
C ASP A 78 2.09 22.88 -5.62
N ALA A 79 2.07 21.55 -5.59
CA ALA A 79 1.86 20.70 -6.76
C ALA A 79 0.37 20.38 -7.01
N GLY A 80 -0.52 20.73 -6.07
CA GLY A 80 -1.96 20.59 -6.19
C GLY A 80 -2.58 19.76 -5.07
N GLN A 81 -3.76 19.20 -5.35
CA GLN A 81 -4.46 18.33 -4.40
C GLN A 81 -3.80 16.95 -4.36
N PHE A 82 -3.65 16.41 -3.16
CA PHE A 82 -3.04 15.10 -2.93
C PHE A 82 -3.78 14.33 -1.83
N LEU A 83 -3.52 13.02 -1.77
CA LEU A 83 -4.05 12.10 -0.77
C LEU A 83 -2.93 11.61 0.14
N TRP A 84 -3.14 11.63 1.45
CA TRP A 84 -2.36 10.83 2.40
C TRP A 84 -2.84 9.40 2.37
N VAL A 85 -2.00 8.47 1.91
CA VAL A 85 -2.32 7.04 1.83
C VAL A 85 -1.73 6.33 3.04
N PRO A 86 -2.56 5.92 4.02
CA PRO A 86 -2.08 5.21 5.21
C PRO A 86 -1.88 3.72 4.96
N ALA A 87 -2.48 3.13 3.92
CA ALA A 87 -2.49 1.69 3.72
C ALA A 87 -2.32 1.28 2.25
N ILE A 88 -1.76 0.10 2.05
CA ILE A 88 -1.53 -0.54 0.75
C ILE A 88 -2.11 -1.93 0.72
N VAL A 89 -2.40 -2.40 -0.49
CA VAL A 89 -2.56 -3.81 -0.80
C VAL A 89 -1.29 -4.32 -1.45
N ILE A 90 -0.85 -5.50 -1.02
CA ILE A 90 0.22 -6.24 -1.65
C ILE A 90 -0.20 -7.68 -1.98
N ALA A 91 0.40 -8.24 -3.02
CA ALA A 91 0.29 -9.65 -3.36
C ALA A 91 1.60 -10.14 -3.96
N SER A 92 2.03 -11.37 -3.66
CA SER A 92 3.23 -11.93 -4.30
C SER A 92 3.05 -12.01 -5.82
N LEU A 93 4.11 -11.76 -6.60
CA LEU A 93 4.06 -11.96 -8.06
C LEU A 93 3.68 -13.39 -8.46
N GLN A 94 3.91 -14.37 -7.58
CA GLN A 94 3.48 -15.75 -7.76
C GLN A 94 2.35 -16.09 -6.79
N ALA A 95 1.17 -16.39 -7.33
CA ALA A 95 0.00 -16.81 -6.55
C ALA A 95 0.29 -18.01 -5.65
N GLY A 96 -0.19 -17.96 -4.40
CA GLY A 96 0.00 -19.00 -3.39
C GLY A 96 1.29 -18.88 -2.57
N THR A 97 2.12 -17.85 -2.82
CA THR A 97 3.36 -17.65 -2.07
C THR A 97 3.09 -16.90 -0.76
N GLN A 98 3.45 -17.50 0.38
CA GLN A 98 3.28 -16.88 1.69
C GLN A 98 4.38 -15.85 1.98
N ILE A 99 3.99 -14.66 2.45
CA ILE A 99 4.94 -13.67 2.99
C ILE A 99 5.48 -14.17 4.34
N HIS A 100 6.80 -14.30 4.48
CA HIS A 100 7.46 -14.87 5.66
C HIS A 100 8.48 -13.89 6.29
N ALA A 101 8.63 -13.96 7.61
CA ALA A 101 9.46 -13.07 8.44
C ALA A 101 10.98 -13.04 8.16
N ARG A 102 11.48 -13.71 7.11
CA ARG A 102 12.90 -13.72 6.73
C ARG A 102 13.13 -13.28 5.28
N MET A 103 12.09 -12.77 4.64
CA MET A 103 12.14 -12.29 3.27
C MET A 103 13.00 -11.03 3.16
N LYS A 104 13.84 -10.99 2.13
CA LYS A 104 14.62 -9.82 1.75
C LYS A 104 14.36 -9.55 0.28
N ASN A 105 14.05 -8.30 -0.07
CA ASN A 105 13.75 -7.88 -1.43
C ASN A 105 12.73 -8.79 -2.14
N PHE A 106 11.70 -9.22 -1.40
CA PHE A 106 10.69 -10.12 -1.93
C PHE A 106 9.73 -9.36 -2.86
N PRO A 107 9.53 -9.84 -4.10
CA PRO A 107 8.77 -9.09 -5.09
C PRO A 107 7.26 -9.25 -4.89
N VAL A 108 6.55 -8.13 -4.94
CA VAL A 108 5.10 -8.05 -4.76
C VAL A 108 4.49 -7.05 -5.74
N TYR A 109 3.23 -7.25 -6.12
CA TYR A 109 2.37 -6.18 -6.62
C TYR A 109 2.04 -5.23 -5.48
N VAL A 110 1.93 -3.93 -5.78
CA VAL A 110 1.60 -2.88 -4.83
C VAL A 110 0.49 -2.00 -5.40
N ALA A 111 -0.55 -1.81 -4.61
CA ALA A 111 -1.63 -0.85 -4.87
C ALA A 111 -1.88 0.02 -3.64
N TYR A 112 -2.18 1.30 -3.84
CA TYR A 112 -2.65 2.17 -2.78
C TYR A 112 -4.10 1.85 -2.45
N ILE A 113 -4.45 1.87 -1.17
CA ILE A 113 -5.84 1.91 -0.72
C ILE A 113 -6.25 3.37 -0.68
N ILE A 114 -7.14 3.78 -1.57
CA ILE A 114 -7.62 5.16 -1.68
C ILE A 114 -8.98 5.36 -0.98
N ASP A 115 -9.75 4.28 -0.84
CA ASP A 115 -10.94 4.20 0.01
C ASP A 115 -10.62 3.32 1.21
N ASN A 116 -10.42 3.94 2.37
CA ASN A 116 -10.00 3.25 3.60
C ASN A 116 -11.08 2.31 4.19
N THR A 117 -12.30 2.31 3.64
CA THR A 117 -13.31 1.30 4.01
C THR A 117 -12.97 -0.09 3.50
N ALA A 118 -12.01 -0.24 2.57
CA ALA A 118 -11.56 -1.53 2.04
C ALA A 118 -11.17 -2.54 3.13
N GLY A 119 -10.67 -2.08 4.28
CA GLY A 119 -10.32 -2.95 5.40
C GLY A 119 -11.53 -3.67 6.04
N LEU A 120 -12.74 -3.12 5.85
CA LEU A 120 -14.00 -3.65 6.38
C LEU A 120 -14.69 -4.63 5.43
N ASP A 121 -14.27 -4.68 4.17
CA ASP A 121 -14.91 -5.54 3.18
C ASP A 121 -14.55 -7.02 3.42
N ASP A 122 -15.45 -7.92 3.02
CA ASP A 122 -15.20 -9.36 3.07
C ASP A 122 -14.22 -9.82 1.98
N GLN A 123 -14.25 -9.13 0.84
CA GLN A 123 -13.43 -9.36 -0.35
C GLN A 123 -12.85 -8.02 -0.82
N LEU A 124 -11.63 -8.03 -1.37
CA LEU A 124 -11.02 -6.87 -1.98
C LEU A 124 -11.87 -6.36 -3.14
N ASP A 125 -12.32 -5.12 -3.03
CA ASP A 125 -12.82 -4.36 -4.16
C ASP A 125 -11.69 -3.56 -4.79
N PHE A 126 -11.29 -3.90 -6.01
CA PHE A 126 -10.27 -3.16 -6.73
C PHE A 126 -10.68 -1.72 -7.03
N ALA A 127 -11.99 -1.40 -7.04
CA ALA A 127 -12.46 -0.02 -7.17
C ALA A 127 -12.12 0.86 -5.97
N LYS A 128 -11.60 0.29 -4.87
CA LYS A 128 -11.10 1.03 -3.70
C LYS A 128 -9.59 1.22 -3.70
N CYS A 129 -8.93 0.77 -4.75
CA CYS A 129 -7.49 0.79 -4.89
C CYS A 129 -7.05 1.47 -6.17
N ASP A 130 -5.86 2.06 -6.14
CA ASP A 130 -5.15 2.47 -7.33
C ASP A 130 -3.88 1.63 -7.44
N SER A 131 -3.76 0.86 -8.53
CA SER A 131 -2.60 0.01 -8.79
C SER A 131 -1.39 0.87 -9.10
N ILE A 132 -0.23 0.60 -8.48
CA ILE A 132 0.97 1.41 -8.67
C ILE A 132 2.01 0.69 -9.51
N GLY A 133 2.33 -0.55 -9.15
CA GLY A 133 3.34 -1.33 -9.85
C GLY A 133 3.81 -2.53 -9.04
N TRP A 134 5.05 -2.94 -9.29
CA TRP A 134 5.72 -4.00 -8.55
C TRP A 134 6.77 -3.39 -7.61
N GLY A 135 6.86 -3.92 -6.42
CA GLY A 135 7.77 -3.46 -5.39
C GLY A 135 8.56 -4.60 -4.76
N ALA A 136 9.55 -4.22 -3.97
CA ALA A 136 10.35 -5.13 -3.17
C ALA A 136 10.08 -4.86 -1.69
N ILE A 137 9.72 -5.91 -0.94
CA ILE A 137 9.54 -5.83 0.51
C ILE A 137 10.62 -6.60 1.25
N THR A 138 11.10 -6.05 2.36
CA THR A 138 12.04 -6.72 3.27
C THR A 138 11.39 -6.83 4.64
N ALA A 139 11.31 -8.04 5.18
CA ALA A 139 10.77 -8.26 6.51
C ALA A 139 11.65 -7.54 7.55
N VAL A 140 11.01 -6.88 8.50
CA VAL A 140 11.67 -6.26 9.65
C VAL A 140 11.05 -6.80 10.93
N ASP A 141 11.82 -6.79 12.01
CA ASP A 141 11.27 -7.06 13.33
C ASP A 141 10.20 -5.99 13.63
N ASP A 142 9.13 -6.40 14.31
CA ASP A 142 8.13 -5.43 14.74
C ASP A 142 8.83 -4.38 15.61
N PRO A 143 8.64 -3.07 15.34
CA PRO A 143 9.12 -2.07 16.28
C PRO A 143 8.52 -2.40 17.65
N PRO A 144 9.29 -2.29 18.75
CA PRO A 144 8.77 -2.58 20.08
C PRO A 144 7.49 -1.75 20.24
N ASP A 145 6.40 -2.43 20.61
CA ASP A 145 5.09 -1.80 20.80
C ASP A 145 5.32 -0.48 21.54
N VAL A 146 4.85 0.63 20.96
CA VAL A 146 4.76 1.88 21.70
C VAL A 146 3.76 1.58 22.81
N GLU A 147 4.29 1.21 23.98
CA GLU A 147 3.51 0.97 25.18
C GLU A 147 2.50 2.09 25.31
N SER A 148 1.24 1.67 25.45
CA SER A 148 0.14 2.54 25.85
C SER A 148 0.65 3.44 26.96
N ARG A 149 0.84 4.73 26.66
CA ARG A 149 1.03 5.75 27.69
C ARG A 149 -0.29 5.89 28.43
N SER A 150 -0.52 4.98 29.37
CA SER A 150 -1.48 5.10 30.44
C SER A 150 -0.69 5.51 31.67
N GLY A 151 -0.51 6.82 31.83
CA GLY A 151 -0.07 7.47 33.05
C GLY A 151 -1.07 8.56 33.40
#